data_AF-A0A0G1Q1H2-F1
#
_entry.id   AF-A0A0G1Q1H2-F1
#
_cell.length_a   1.000
_cell.length_b   1.000
_cell.length_c   1.000
_cell.angle_alpha   90.00
_cell.angle_beta   90.00
_cell.angle_gamma   90.00
#
_symmetry.space_group_name_H-M   'P 1'
#
loop_
_entity.id
_entity.type
_entity.pdbx_description
1 polymer ?
#
loop_
_entity_poly.entity_id
_entity_poly.type
_entity_poly.pdbx_seq_one_letter_code
_entity_poly.pdbx_strand_id
1 'polypeptide(L)'
;ALGRLKFSSEIADQVYHLIRYHMFYYNVGEVTEAGVRRFISRVGAEHLDEFIQLREADRIGSGVPKAQPYRLRHLLFMIDKVRKDPISPKMLAINGTDIMKVLGIGPGPRVGWIQKLLLEEVLQDSRFNTKECLLNRVQELHARTDDELSTLIGRAERTRQEFESVQEEVIKTKHRV
;
A
#
# COMPACT_ATOMS: atom_id res chain seq x y z
N ALA A 1 -13.88 17.97 -13.84
CA ALA A 1 -15.07 18.54 -13.16
C ALA A 1 -14.68 19.64 -12.16
N LEU A 2 -13.80 19.36 -11.18
CA LEU A 2 -13.46 20.29 -10.09
C LEU A 2 -12.82 21.63 -10.55
N GLY A 3 -11.99 21.62 -11.60
CA GLY A 3 -11.44 22.86 -12.16
C GLY A 3 -12.50 23.85 -12.68
N ARG A 4 -13.65 23.35 -13.16
CA ARG A 4 -14.77 24.22 -13.57
C ARG A 4 -15.47 24.88 -12.37
N LEU A 5 -15.45 24.20 -11.22
CA LEU A 5 -16.01 24.70 -9.95
C LEU A 5 -15.02 25.60 -9.19
N LYS A 6 -13.83 25.86 -9.76
CA LYS A 6 -12.78 26.73 -9.20
C LYS A 6 -12.26 26.30 -7.81
N PHE A 7 -12.28 25.00 -7.52
CA PHE A 7 -11.56 24.46 -6.36
C PHE A 7 -10.05 24.59 -6.54
N SER A 8 -9.30 24.64 -5.43
CA SER A 8 -7.83 24.59 -5.46
C SER A 8 -7.35 23.24 -6.02
N SER A 9 -6.13 23.23 -6.56
CA SER A 9 -5.48 22.00 -7.01
C SER A 9 -5.34 20.99 -5.87
N GLU A 10 -5.02 21.45 -4.66
CA GLU A 10 -4.91 20.62 -3.46
C GLU A 10 -6.21 19.83 -3.17
N ILE A 11 -7.36 20.51 -3.17
CA ILE A 11 -8.66 19.85 -3.00
C ILE A 11 -8.91 18.88 -4.15
N ALA A 12 -8.56 19.26 -5.38
CA ALA A 12 -8.78 18.41 -6.54
C ALA A 12 -7.96 17.11 -6.47
N ASP A 13 -6.70 17.20 -6.05
CA ASP A 13 -5.80 16.07 -5.91
C ASP A 13 -6.23 15.15 -4.77
N GLN A 14 -6.65 15.73 -3.63
CA GLN A 14 -7.20 14.98 -2.51
C GLN A 14 -8.47 14.23 -2.89
N VAL A 15 -9.43 14.89 -3.56
CA VAL A 15 -10.67 14.25 -4.02
C VAL A 15 -10.38 13.18 -5.06
N TYR A 16 -9.46 13.42 -6.00
CA TYR A 16 -9.03 12.41 -6.97
C TYR A 16 -8.45 11.19 -6.27
N HIS A 17 -7.60 11.40 -5.28
CA HIS A 17 -6.96 10.34 -4.50
C HIS A 17 -8.00 9.49 -3.75
N LEU A 18 -8.95 10.13 -3.06
CA LEU A 18 -10.05 9.45 -2.38
C LEU A 18 -10.88 8.61 -3.37
N ILE A 19 -11.31 9.20 -4.49
CA ILE A 19 -12.07 8.48 -5.52
C ILE A 19 -11.25 7.35 -6.13
N ARG A 20 -9.96 7.52 -6.35
CA ARG A 20 -9.11 6.49 -6.95
C ARG A 20 -9.05 5.22 -6.11
N TYR A 21 -9.04 5.34 -4.78
CA TYR A 21 -8.82 4.21 -3.88
C TYR A 21 -10.04 3.84 -2.99
N HIS A 22 -11.20 4.52 -3.12
CA HIS A 22 -12.36 4.27 -2.24
C HIS A 22 -12.93 2.85 -2.36
N MET A 23 -12.84 2.25 -3.53
CA MET A 23 -13.31 0.87 -3.77
C MET A 23 -12.22 -0.12 -3.36
N PHE A 24 -12.28 -0.59 -2.12
CA PHE A 24 -11.38 -1.64 -1.64
C PHE A 24 -12.11 -2.79 -0.95
N TYR A 25 -11.64 -4.00 -1.23
CA TYR A 25 -12.15 -5.22 -0.63
C TYR A 25 -11.68 -5.36 0.82
N TYR A 26 -12.61 -5.76 1.69
CA TYR A 26 -12.29 -6.10 3.06
C TYR A 26 -13.25 -7.17 3.60
N ASN A 27 -12.70 -8.32 3.96
CA ASN A 27 -13.42 -9.35 4.69
C ASN A 27 -12.59 -9.86 5.87
N VAL A 28 -13.29 -10.15 6.97
CA VAL A 28 -12.69 -10.62 8.22
C VAL A 28 -12.20 -12.05 8.03
N GLY A 29 -10.97 -12.33 8.42
CA GLY A 29 -10.32 -13.64 8.24
C GLY A 29 -9.59 -13.81 6.91
N GLU A 30 -9.85 -12.95 5.92
CA GLU A 30 -9.15 -12.97 4.62
C GLU A 30 -8.07 -11.89 4.54
N VAL A 31 -8.38 -10.68 5.00
CA VAL A 31 -7.41 -9.58 4.98
C VAL A 31 -6.47 -9.70 6.18
N THR A 32 -5.18 -9.88 5.88
CA THR A 32 -4.10 -9.99 6.85
C THR A 32 -3.52 -8.62 7.23
N GLU A 33 -2.69 -8.58 8.27
CA GLU A 33 -1.90 -7.39 8.66
C GLU A 33 -1.05 -6.86 7.50
N ALA A 34 -0.43 -7.75 6.71
CA ALA A 34 0.29 -7.38 5.51
C ALA A 34 -0.61 -6.69 4.48
N GLY A 35 -1.83 -7.20 4.29
CA GLY A 35 -2.84 -6.56 3.43
C GLY A 35 -3.19 -5.15 3.91
N VAL A 36 -3.32 -4.95 5.22
CA VAL A 36 -3.62 -3.65 5.83
C VAL A 36 -2.43 -2.69 5.69
N ARG A 37 -1.19 -3.15 5.94
CA ARG A 37 0.03 -2.35 5.69
C ARG A 37 0.13 -1.92 4.24
N ARG A 38 -0.12 -2.83 3.28
CA ARG A 38 -0.16 -2.51 1.85
C ARG A 38 -1.24 -1.49 1.51
N PHE A 39 -2.43 -1.63 2.10
CA PHE A 39 -3.52 -0.68 1.94
C PHE A 39 -3.08 0.72 2.41
N ILE A 40 -2.58 0.84 3.63
CA ILE A 40 -2.11 2.11 4.20
C ILE A 40 -0.97 2.71 3.35
N SER A 41 0.03 1.89 2.98
CA SER A 41 1.14 2.31 2.12
C SER A 41 0.68 2.86 0.76
N ARG A 42 -0.41 2.32 0.21
CA ARG A 42 -0.98 2.74 -1.08
C ARG A 42 -1.82 4.01 -0.96
N VAL A 43 -2.64 4.12 0.08
CA VAL A 43 -3.57 5.25 0.25
C VAL A 43 -2.98 6.42 1.02
N GLY A 44 -1.80 6.26 1.63
CA GLY A 44 -1.23 7.29 2.51
C GLY A 44 -1.89 7.25 3.89
N ALA A 45 -1.07 7.30 4.94
CA ALA A 45 -1.55 7.28 6.32
C ALA A 45 -2.34 8.55 6.66
N GLU A 46 -1.96 9.66 6.05
CA GLU A 46 -2.56 10.99 6.18
C GLU A 46 -4.01 11.07 5.67
N HIS A 47 -4.41 10.18 4.76
CA HIS A 47 -5.75 10.17 4.17
C HIS A 47 -6.68 9.12 4.81
N LEU A 48 -6.19 8.31 5.75
CA LEU A 48 -6.97 7.19 6.29
C LEU A 48 -8.30 7.62 6.89
N ASP A 49 -8.31 8.70 7.68
CA ASP A 49 -9.53 9.18 8.32
C ASP A 49 -10.57 9.61 7.28
N GLU A 50 -10.13 10.26 6.20
CA GLU A 50 -10.99 10.69 5.09
C GLU A 50 -11.53 9.49 4.30
N PHE A 51 -10.72 8.44 4.11
CA PHE A 51 -11.18 7.19 3.49
C PHE A 51 -12.25 6.49 4.33
N ILE A 52 -12.10 6.48 5.66
CA ILE A 52 -13.09 5.90 6.56
C ILE A 52 -14.38 6.72 6.51
N GLN A 53 -14.29 8.05 6.57
CA GLN A 53 -15.45 8.93 6.44
C GLN A 53 -16.17 8.75 5.09
N LEU A 54 -15.42 8.66 3.99
CA LEU A 54 -15.98 8.41 2.67
C LEU A 54 -16.74 7.08 2.62
N ARG A 55 -16.18 6.03 3.23
CA ARG A 55 -16.81 4.71 3.30
C ARG A 55 -18.07 4.71 4.18
N GLU A 56 -18.09 5.50 5.24
CA GLU A 56 -19.30 5.70 6.04
C GLU A 56 -20.38 6.46 5.27
N ALA A 57 -20.00 7.53 4.58
CA ALA A 57 -20.89 8.33 3.75
C ALA A 57 -21.53 7.50 2.62
N ASP A 58 -20.74 6.69 1.91
CA ASP A 58 -21.23 5.79 0.86
C ASP A 58 -22.27 4.78 1.39
N ARG A 59 -22.03 4.25 2.58
CA ARG A 59 -22.95 3.34 3.26
C ARG A 59 -24.25 4.02 3.66
N ILE A 60 -24.16 5.20 4.26
CA ILE A 60 -25.33 6.01 4.63
C ILE A 60 -26.14 6.34 3.37
N GLY A 61 -25.49 6.81 2.31
CA GLY A 61 -26.13 7.13 1.04
C GLY A 61 -26.79 5.93 0.35
N SER A 62 -26.23 4.74 0.54
CA SER A 62 -26.79 3.47 0.04
C SER A 62 -27.98 2.94 0.86
N GLY A 63 -28.39 3.63 1.94
CA GLY A 63 -29.54 3.24 2.77
C GLY A 63 -29.30 1.97 3.59
N VAL A 64 -28.05 1.58 3.83
CA VAL A 64 -27.77 0.39 4.65
C VAL A 64 -28.05 0.67 6.14
N PRO A 65 -28.51 -0.32 6.92
CA PRO A 65 -28.98 -0.09 8.30
C PRO A 65 -27.92 0.43 9.29
N LYS A 66 -26.64 0.26 8.99
CA LYS A 66 -25.53 0.64 9.88
C LYS A 66 -24.41 1.30 9.08
N ALA A 67 -24.14 2.57 9.40
CA ALA A 67 -22.99 3.31 8.88
C ALA A 67 -21.68 2.58 9.19
N GLN A 68 -21.50 2.16 10.46
CA GLN A 68 -20.35 1.37 10.92
C GLN A 68 -20.73 -0.10 11.17
N PRO A 69 -20.62 -1.00 10.18
CA PRO A 69 -20.78 -2.43 10.39
C PRO A 69 -19.58 -3.02 11.13
N TYR A 70 -19.71 -4.27 11.60
CA TYR A 70 -18.61 -5.00 12.24
C TYR A 70 -17.33 -5.01 11.38
N ARG A 71 -17.46 -5.23 10.06
CA ARG A 71 -16.32 -5.23 9.14
C ARG A 71 -15.52 -3.92 9.16
N LEU A 72 -16.19 -2.77 9.24
CA LEU A 72 -15.50 -1.47 9.29
C LEU A 72 -14.78 -1.29 10.62
N ARG A 73 -15.42 -1.64 11.74
CA ARG A 73 -14.75 -1.61 13.06
C ARG A 73 -13.54 -2.55 13.14
N HIS A 74 -13.64 -3.72 12.53
CA HIS A 74 -12.53 -4.67 12.47
C HIS A 74 -11.38 -4.14 11.60
N LEU A 75 -11.68 -3.46 10.48
CA LEU A 75 -10.65 -2.76 9.70
C LEU A 75 -9.94 -1.68 10.54
N LEU A 76 -10.69 -0.84 11.25
CA LEU A 76 -10.13 0.18 12.14
C LEU A 76 -9.21 -0.41 13.20
N PHE A 77 -9.63 -1.52 13.83
CA PHE A 77 -8.78 -2.27 14.76
C PHE A 77 -7.48 -2.75 14.11
N MET A 78 -7.55 -3.33 12.91
CA MET A 78 -6.36 -3.80 12.21
C MET A 78 -5.43 -2.67 11.80
N ILE A 79 -5.98 -1.51 11.39
CA ILE A 79 -5.19 -0.30 11.09
C ILE A 79 -4.44 0.15 12.34
N ASP A 80 -5.12 0.24 13.49
CA ASP A 80 -4.47 0.65 14.74
C ASP A 80 -3.39 -0.35 15.19
N LYS A 81 -3.64 -1.65 14.98
CA LYS A 81 -2.68 -2.73 15.27
C LYS A 81 -1.37 -2.56 14.49
N VAL A 82 -1.43 -2.20 13.21
CA VAL A 82 -0.24 -2.04 12.34
C VAL A 82 0.22 -0.59 12.22
N ARG A 83 -0.35 0.34 12.98
CA ARG A 83 -0.11 1.79 12.83
C ARG A 83 1.35 2.21 12.97
N LYS A 84 2.12 1.48 13.79
CA LYS A 84 3.55 1.74 14.01
C LYS A 84 4.45 0.98 13.05
N ASP A 85 3.90 0.09 12.23
CA ASP A 85 4.68 -0.71 11.32
C ASP A 85 5.22 0.15 10.17
N PRO A 86 6.38 -0.21 9.62
CA PRO A 86 6.92 0.39 8.41
C PRO A 86 5.97 0.23 7.21
N ILE A 87 5.48 1.37 6.71
CA ILE A 87 4.58 1.45 5.55
C ILE A 87 5.15 2.27 4.38
N SER A 88 6.32 2.91 4.58
CA SER A 88 6.96 3.73 3.57
C SER A 88 8.47 3.50 3.56
N PRO A 89 9.18 3.81 2.45
CA PRO A 89 10.63 3.64 2.38
C PRO A 89 11.38 4.42 3.47
N LYS A 90 10.80 5.55 3.93
CA LYS A 90 11.36 6.40 4.99
C LYS A 90 11.33 5.74 6.37
N MET A 91 10.49 4.72 6.56
CA MET A 91 10.36 3.99 7.82
C MET A 91 11.22 2.71 7.87
N LEU A 92 11.94 2.42 6.78
CA LEU A 92 12.90 1.31 6.79
C LEU A 92 14.04 1.63 7.77
N ALA A 93 14.55 0.59 8.44
CA ALA A 93 15.67 0.69 9.37
C ALA A 93 17.00 1.09 8.70
N ILE A 94 17.03 1.10 7.36
CA ILE A 94 18.13 1.60 6.54
C ILE A 94 17.61 2.60 5.51
N ASN A 95 18.47 3.51 5.08
CA ASN A 95 18.17 4.49 4.05
C ASN A 95 19.04 4.29 2.79
N GLY A 96 18.87 5.16 1.79
CA GLY A 96 19.61 5.09 0.53
C GLY A 96 21.11 5.27 0.72
N THR A 97 21.53 6.09 1.68
CA THR A 97 22.93 6.30 2.03
C THR A 97 23.57 5.04 2.59
N ASP A 98 22.84 4.28 3.42
CA ASP A 98 23.32 3.00 3.94
C ASP A 98 23.50 1.97 2.82
N ILE A 99 22.53 1.89 1.90
CA ILE A 99 22.59 1.01 0.72
C ILE A 99 23.79 1.35 -0.16
N MET A 100 24.00 2.64 -0.47
CA MET A 100 25.15 3.10 -1.27
C MET A 100 26.48 2.76 -0.61
N LYS A 101 26.60 2.96 0.71
CA LYS A 101 27.82 2.65 1.47
C LYS A 101 28.14 1.16 1.47
N VAL A 102 27.16 0.30 1.69
CA VAL A 102 27.37 -1.15 1.78
C VAL A 102 27.68 -1.77 0.41
N LEU A 103 27.10 -1.22 -0.66
CA LEU A 103 27.30 -1.74 -2.01
C LEU A 103 28.45 -1.06 -2.76
N GLY A 104 28.98 0.05 -2.26
CA GLY A 104 29.99 0.84 -2.97
C GLY A 104 29.49 1.47 -4.27
N ILE A 105 28.18 1.70 -4.40
CA ILE A 105 27.57 2.26 -5.61
C ILE A 105 27.21 3.74 -5.41
N GLY A 106 27.20 4.49 -6.52
CA GLY A 106 26.71 5.86 -6.56
C GLY A 106 25.19 5.97 -6.52
N PRO A 107 24.65 7.19 -6.41
CA PRO A 107 23.21 7.43 -6.49
C PRO A 107 22.68 7.01 -7.88
N GLY A 108 21.57 6.27 -7.90
CA GLY A 108 20.96 5.82 -9.15
C GLY A 108 19.68 5.01 -8.96
N PRO A 109 19.01 4.64 -10.08
CA PRO A 109 17.74 3.91 -10.06
C PRO A 109 17.80 2.60 -9.26
N ARG A 110 18.94 1.91 -9.31
CA ARG A 110 19.19 0.65 -8.59
C ARG A 110 18.99 0.78 -7.07
N VAL A 111 19.36 1.91 -6.47
CA VAL A 111 19.13 2.15 -5.02
C VAL A 111 17.63 2.23 -4.73
N GLY A 112 16.88 2.93 -5.57
CA GLY A 112 15.42 3.04 -5.44
C GLY A 112 14.71 1.71 -5.65
N TRP A 113 15.18 0.89 -6.60
CA TRP A 113 14.68 -0.46 -6.82
C TRP A 113 14.87 -1.36 -5.62
N ILE A 114 16.06 -1.36 -5.02
CA ILE A 114 16.36 -2.11 -3.81
C ILE A 114 15.44 -1.64 -2.67
N GLN A 115 15.31 -0.33 -2.43
CA GLN A 115 14.40 0.19 -1.40
C GLN A 115 12.95 -0.25 -1.59
N LYS A 116 12.45 -0.23 -2.83
CA LYS A 116 11.09 -0.69 -3.13
C LYS A 116 10.89 -2.17 -2.80
N LEU A 117 11.86 -3.02 -3.15
CA LEU A 117 11.80 -4.46 -2.87
C LEU A 117 11.88 -4.75 -1.37
N LEU A 118 12.78 -4.08 -0.66
CA LEU A 118 12.87 -4.18 0.81
C LEU A 118 11.56 -3.75 1.48
N LEU A 119 10.96 -2.66 1.01
CA LEU A 119 9.67 -2.23 1.53
C LEU A 119 8.60 -3.29 1.30
N GLU A 120 8.52 -3.91 0.13
CA GLU A 120 7.51 -4.95 -0.13
C GLU A 120 7.68 -6.16 0.81
N GLU A 121 8.92 -6.58 1.07
CA GLU A 121 9.21 -7.67 2.02
C GLU A 121 8.82 -7.29 3.46
N VAL A 122 9.09 -6.05 3.85
CA VAL A 122 8.73 -5.50 5.16
C VAL A 122 7.20 -5.29 5.31
N LEU A 123 6.51 -4.92 4.24
CA LEU A 123 5.04 -4.86 4.21
C LEU A 123 4.46 -6.27 4.39
N GLN A 124 5.10 -7.30 3.84
CA GLN A 124 4.72 -8.69 4.06
C GLN A 124 4.94 -9.12 5.51
N ASP A 125 6.09 -8.78 6.11
CA ASP A 125 6.39 -9.04 7.52
C ASP A 125 7.28 -7.95 8.13
N SER A 126 6.70 -7.13 9.03
CA SER A 126 7.38 -5.99 9.64
C SER A 126 8.57 -6.38 10.50
N ARG A 127 8.67 -7.64 10.94
CA ARG A 127 9.79 -8.15 11.73
C ARG A 127 11.12 -8.14 10.97
N PHE A 128 11.08 -8.11 9.63
CA PHE A 128 12.29 -7.98 8.82
C PHE A 128 12.88 -6.57 8.81
N ASN A 129 12.20 -5.58 9.38
CA ASN A 129 12.67 -4.20 9.43
C ASN A 129 13.75 -3.98 10.51
N THR A 130 14.79 -4.79 10.50
CA THR A 130 15.99 -4.62 11.33
C THR A 130 17.17 -4.28 10.44
N LYS A 131 18.15 -3.56 11.00
CA LYS A 131 19.31 -3.12 10.22
C LYS A 131 20.09 -4.32 9.69
N GLU A 132 20.30 -5.36 10.49
CA GLU A 132 21.04 -6.55 10.08
C GLU A 132 20.33 -7.30 8.95
N CYS A 133 19.02 -7.55 9.08
CA CYS A 133 18.26 -8.28 8.06
C CYS A 133 18.24 -7.52 6.72
N LEU A 134 17.97 -6.22 6.77
CA LEU A 134 17.90 -5.40 5.56
C LEU A 134 19.25 -5.29 4.86
N LEU A 135 20.36 -5.14 5.60
CA LEU A 135 21.70 -5.06 5.00
C LEU A 135 22.12 -6.35 4.31
N ASN A 136 21.84 -7.51 4.92
CA ASN A 136 22.09 -8.80 4.27
C ASN A 136 21.25 -8.93 3.00
N ARG A 137 19.97 -8.55 3.08
CA ARG A 137 19.07 -8.61 1.93
C ARG A 137 19.48 -7.68 0.79
N VAL A 138 20.04 -6.51 1.10
CA VAL A 138 20.62 -5.58 0.12
C VAL A 138 21.73 -6.24 -0.70
N GLN A 139 22.62 -7.01 -0.06
CA GLN A 139 23.69 -7.71 -0.77
C GLN A 139 23.14 -8.80 -1.70
N GLU A 140 22.15 -9.57 -1.24
CA GLU A 140 21.47 -10.58 -2.06
C GLU A 140 20.77 -9.97 -3.29
N LEU A 141 20.09 -8.84 -3.09
CA LEU A 141 19.43 -8.11 -4.19
C LEU A 141 20.47 -7.50 -5.14
N HIS A 142 21.62 -7.06 -4.64
CA HIS A 142 22.69 -6.54 -5.47
C HIS A 142 23.40 -7.60 -6.31
N ALA A 143 23.34 -8.88 -5.94
CA ALA A 143 23.87 -9.95 -6.77
C ALA A 143 23.04 -10.20 -8.04
N ARG A 144 21.82 -9.65 -8.14
CA ARG A 144 20.91 -9.78 -9.28
C ARG A 144 21.18 -8.76 -10.37
N THR A 145 20.78 -9.10 -11.60
CA THR A 145 20.87 -8.19 -12.74
C THR A 145 19.82 -7.08 -12.63
N ASP A 146 20.04 -5.95 -13.32
CA ASP A 146 19.06 -4.85 -13.36
C ASP A 146 17.71 -5.31 -13.96
N ASP A 147 17.73 -6.17 -14.97
CA ASP A 147 16.52 -6.74 -15.58
C ASP A 147 15.75 -7.64 -14.62
N GLU A 148 16.44 -8.42 -13.79
CA GLU A 148 15.82 -9.23 -12.74
C GLU A 148 15.16 -8.35 -11.68
N LEU A 149 15.85 -7.30 -11.23
CA LEU A 149 15.30 -6.34 -10.26
C LEU A 149 14.06 -5.63 -10.82
N SER A 150 14.13 -5.18 -12.08
CA SER A 150 13.00 -4.57 -12.78
C SER A 150 11.81 -5.53 -12.88
N THR A 151 12.06 -6.81 -13.20
CA THR A 151 11.03 -7.84 -13.27
C THR A 151 10.38 -8.11 -11.91
N LEU A 152 11.19 -8.18 -10.84
CA LEU A 152 10.68 -8.36 -9.47
C LEU A 152 9.81 -7.19 -9.03
N ILE A 153 10.19 -5.96 -9.36
CA ILE A 153 9.39 -4.77 -9.08
C ILE A 153 8.09 -4.81 -9.87
N GLY A 154 8.15 -5.11 -11.17
CA GLY A 154 6.96 -5.24 -12.01
C GLY A 154 6.00 -6.33 -11.50
N ARG A 155 6.54 -7.42 -10.91
CA ARG A 155 5.74 -8.45 -10.25
C ARG A 155 5.12 -7.95 -8.94
N ALA A 156 5.91 -7.29 -8.09
CA ALA A 156 5.41 -6.71 -6.83
C ALA A 156 4.30 -5.69 -7.10
N GLU A 157 4.46 -4.83 -8.11
CA GLU A 157 3.46 -3.85 -8.53
C GLU A 157 2.19 -4.52 -9.10
N ARG A 158 2.32 -5.63 -9.84
CA ARG A 158 1.17 -6.44 -10.32
C ARG A 158 0.45 -7.16 -9.19
N THR A 159 1.14 -7.79 -8.26
CA THR A 159 0.51 -8.39 -7.07
C THR A 159 -0.20 -7.34 -6.22
N ARG A 160 0.28 -6.08 -6.24
CA ARG A 160 -0.40 -4.92 -5.64
C ARG A 160 -1.72 -4.59 -6.35
N GLN A 161 -1.82 -4.82 -7.66
CA GLN A 161 -3.03 -4.66 -8.48
C GLN A 161 -3.95 -5.89 -8.44
N GLU A 162 -3.45 -7.09 -8.17
CA GLU A 162 -4.25 -8.34 -8.12
C GLU A 162 -5.34 -8.29 -7.04
N PHE A 163 -5.17 -7.52 -5.96
CA PHE A 163 -6.25 -7.25 -5.00
C PHE A 163 -7.46 -6.51 -5.61
N GLU A 164 -7.25 -5.75 -6.69
CA GLU A 164 -8.30 -5.09 -7.47
C GLU A 164 -8.91 -6.06 -8.50
N SER A 165 -8.12 -6.96 -9.11
CA SER A 165 -8.63 -7.97 -10.05
C SER A 165 -9.43 -9.07 -9.37
N VAL A 166 -9.16 -9.41 -8.11
CA VAL A 166 -10.04 -10.30 -7.33
C VAL A 166 -11.46 -9.72 -7.24
N GLN A 167 -11.63 -8.40 -7.21
CA GLN A 167 -12.97 -7.80 -7.29
C GLN A 167 -13.58 -7.99 -8.67
N GLU A 168 -12.82 -7.78 -9.74
CA GLU A 168 -13.30 -8.01 -11.10
C GLU A 168 -13.74 -9.47 -11.29
N GLU A 169 -12.96 -10.43 -10.79
CA GLU A 169 -13.28 -11.87 -10.85
C GLU A 169 -14.49 -12.24 -9.98
N VAL A 170 -14.64 -11.67 -8.78
CA VAL A 170 -15.85 -11.86 -7.95
C VAL A 170 -17.09 -11.24 -8.60
N ILE A 171 -16.94 -10.07 -9.24
CA ILE A 171 -18.01 -9.40 -9.99
C ILE A 171 -18.38 -10.22 -11.23
N LYS A 172 -17.39 -10.64 -12.03
CA LYS A 172 -17.52 -11.56 -13.17
C LYS A 172 -18.25 -12.83 -12.79
N THR A 173 -17.82 -13.50 -11.73
CA THR A 173 -18.47 -14.70 -11.19
C THR A 173 -19.92 -14.43 -10.78
N LYS A 174 -20.18 -13.31 -10.09
CA LYS A 174 -21.54 -12.91 -9.69
C LYS A 174 -22.44 -12.62 -10.90
N HIS A 175 -21.89 -12.03 -11.95
CA HIS A 175 -22.60 -11.64 -13.17
C HIS A 175 -22.54 -12.69 -14.30
N ARG A 176 -21.85 -13.82 -14.07
CA ARG A 176 -21.57 -14.89 -15.05
C ARG A 176 -20.93 -14.37 -16.34
N VAL A 177 -20.01 -13.41 -16.21
CA VAL A 177 -19.20 -12.85 -17.31
C VAL A 177 -17.77 -13.32 -17.18
#